data_AF-A0A7W7EPD4-F1
#
_entry.id   AF-A0A7W7EPD4-F1
#
_cell.length_a   1.000
_cell.length_b   1.000
_cell.length_c   1.000
_cell.angle_alpha   90.00
_cell.angle_beta   90.00
_cell.angle_gamma   90.00
#
_symmetry.space_group_name_H-M   'P 1'
#
loop_
_entity.id
_entity.type
_entity.pdbx_description
1 polymer ?
#
loop_
_entity_poly.entity_id
_entity_poly.type
_entity_poly.pdbx_seq_one_letter_code
_entity_poly.pdbx_strand_id
1 'polypeptide(L)' 'MSTNDTNVTPEQRRPKDVNPVPEKPEKADKESLAPSTVQPAGSKDESERPIVNPITGVAL' A
#
# COMPACT_ATOMS: atom_id res chain seq x y z
N MET A 1 -2.97 -16.59 16.87
CA MET A 1 -2.94 -17.37 18.14
C MET A 1 -4.30 -18.01 18.37
N SER A 2 -4.39 -19.32 18.66
CA SER A 2 -5.65 -20.01 19.00
C SER A 2 -5.86 -19.98 20.51
N THR A 3 -6.77 -19.15 21.01
CA THR A 3 -7.23 -19.28 22.41
C THR A 3 -8.17 -20.48 22.46
N ASN A 4 -7.69 -21.60 23.00
CA ASN A 4 -8.54 -22.74 23.31
C ASN A 4 -9.36 -22.37 24.55
N ASP A 5 -10.41 -21.57 24.35
CA ASP A 5 -11.36 -21.20 25.37
C ASP A 5 -12.19 -22.46 25.71
N THR A 6 -11.59 -23.30 26.55
CA THR A 6 -12.07 -24.66 26.86
C THR A 6 -13.26 -24.63 27.82
N ASN A 7 -13.54 -23.45 28.40
CA ASN A 7 -14.61 -23.22 29.37
C ASN A 7 -15.68 -22.26 28.83
N VAL A 8 -16.12 -22.51 27.60
CA VAL A 8 -17.12 -21.69 26.89
C VAL A 8 -18.43 -22.47 26.81
N THR A 9 -19.53 -21.85 27.21
CA THR A 9 -20.85 -22.49 27.12
C THR A 9 -21.23 -22.75 25.65
N PRO A 10 -22.11 -23.72 25.34
CA PRO A 10 -22.45 -24.05 23.95
C PRO A 10 -22.92 -22.85 23.11
N GLU A 11 -23.58 -21.87 23.73
CA GLU A 11 -24.08 -20.65 23.09
C GLU A 11 -22.98 -19.62 22.78
N GLN A 12 -21.87 -19.68 23.51
CA GLN A 12 -20.71 -18.82 23.31
C GLN A 12 -19.67 -19.45 22.36
N ARG A 13 -19.86 -20.70 21.95
CA ARG A 13 -19.02 -21.33 20.92
C ARG A 13 -19.27 -20.67 19.58
N ARG A 14 -18.21 -20.52 18.79
CA ARG A 14 -18.35 -20.03 17.42
C ARG A 14 -19.30 -20.93 16.63
N PRO A 15 -20.29 -20.37 15.92
CA PRO A 15 -21.16 -21.14 15.05
C PRO A 15 -20.34 -21.91 14.01
N LYS A 16 -20.80 -23.12 13.67
CA LYS A 16 -20.12 -23.99 12.70
C LYS A 16 -20.02 -23.36 11.31
N ASP A 17 -20.95 -22.48 10.97
CA ASP A 17 -21.07 -21.87 9.64
C ASP A 17 -20.16 -20.66 9.44
N VAL A 18 -19.42 -20.23 10.48
CA VAL A 18 -18.55 -19.05 10.43
C VAL A 18 -17.10 -19.48 10.50
N ASN A 19 -16.40 -19.35 9.36
CA ASN A 19 -14.96 -19.57 9.29
C ASN A 19 -14.19 -18.42 9.95
N PRO A 20 -13.07 -18.69 10.64
CA PRO A 20 -12.24 -17.64 11.20
C PRO A 20 -11.58 -16.82 10.08
N VAL A 21 -11.49 -15.51 10.28
CA VAL A 21 -10.69 -14.66 9.40
C VAL A 21 -9.21 -15.03 9.57
N PRO A 22 -8.44 -15.19 8.48
CA PRO A 22 -7.02 -15.45 8.57
C PRO A 22 -6.31 -14.34 9.36
N GLU A 23 -5.45 -14.72 10.31
CA GLU A 23 -4.69 -13.77 11.18
C GLU A 23 -3.83 -12.79 10.37
N LYS A 24 -3.53 -13.14 9.12
CA LYS A 24 -2.89 -12.29 8.14
C LYS A 24 -3.60 -12.48 6.80
N PRO A 25 -4.45 -11.54 6.36
CA PRO A 25 -4.96 -11.59 4.99
C PRO A 25 -3.75 -11.58 4.05
N GLU A 26 -3.80 -12.39 2.99
CA GLU A 26 -2.79 -12.32 1.94
C GLU A 26 -2.70 -10.87 1.46
N LYS A 27 -1.47 -10.34 1.40
CA LYS A 27 -1.27 -8.99 0.88
C LYS A 27 -1.75 -9.02 -0.57
N ALA A 28 -2.65 -8.11 -0.94
CA ALA A 28 -3.04 -7.93 -2.32
C ALA A 28 -1.78 -7.88 -3.20
N ASP A 29 -1.80 -8.61 -4.32
CA ASP A 29 -0.66 -8.65 -5.23
C ASP A 29 -0.26 -7.22 -5.61
N LYS A 30 1.05 -6.95 -5.60
CA LYS A 30 1.58 -5.61 -5.93
C LYS A 30 1.17 -5.17 -7.35
N GLU A 31 0.78 -6.11 -8.20
CA GLU A 31 0.23 -5.90 -9.54
C GLU A 31 -1.21 -5.36 -9.52
N SER A 32 -1.94 -5.52 -8.41
CA SER A 32 -3.28 -4.97 -8.20
C SER A 32 -3.26 -3.50 -7.76
N LEU A 33 -2.07 -2.90 -7.62
CA LEU A 33 -1.94 -1.47 -7.38
C LEU A 33 -1.95 -0.73 -8.72
N ALA A 34 -2.95 0.13 -8.92
CA ALA A 34 -2.91 1.09 -10.02
C ALA A 34 -1.63 1.94 -9.91
N PRO A 35 -0.97 2.25 -11.05
CA PRO A 35 0.19 3.12 -11.01
C PRO A 35 -0.16 4.48 -10.43
N SER A 36 0.73 5.04 -9.62
CA SER A 36 0.59 6.41 -9.11
C SER A 36 0.49 7.39 -10.27
N THR A 37 -0.51 8.27 -10.24
CA THR A 37 -0.65 9.37 -11.21
C THR A 37 0.33 10.52 -10.95
N VAL A 38 0.99 10.51 -9.79
CA VAL A 38 2.00 11.51 -9.41
C VAL A 38 3.38 11.05 -9.87
N GLN A 39 4.14 11.98 -10.44
CA GLN A 39 5.55 11.77 -10.81
C GLN A 39 6.34 11.25 -9.59
N PRO A 40 7.15 10.20 -9.74
CA PRO A 40 7.93 9.66 -8.63
C PRO A 40 8.91 10.70 -8.09
N ALA A 41 9.19 10.66 -6.79
CA ALA A 41 10.16 11.56 -6.18
C ALA A 41 11.54 11.38 -6.86
N GLY A 42 12.10 12.47 -7.39
CA GLY A 42 13.40 12.48 -8.07
C GLY A 42 13.36 12.27 -9.57
N SER A 43 12.20 12.05 -10.20
CA SER A 43 12.11 12.17 -11.66
C SER A 43 12.16 13.64 -12.06
N LYS A 44 13.00 13.95 -13.06
CA LYS A 44 13.07 15.30 -13.65
C LYS A 44 11.76 15.58 -14.38
N ASP A 45 11.12 16.70 -14.07
CA ASP A 45 9.97 17.16 -14.83
C ASP A 45 10.45 17.64 -16.21
N GLU A 46 9.97 17.00 -17.28
CA GLU A 46 10.29 17.38 -18.66
C GLU A 46 9.77 18.79 -19.01
N SER A 47 8.83 19.30 -18.22
CA SER A 47 8.30 20.66 -18.32
C SER A 47 9.19 21.71 -17.62
N GLU A 48 10.17 21.28 -16.83
CA GLU A 48 11.04 22.18 -16.08
C GLU A 48 11.97 22.93 -17.03
N ARG A 49 11.95 24.27 -16.94
CA ARG A 49 12.81 25.11 -17.78
C ARG A 49 14.26 25.02 -17.30
N PRO A 50 15.25 24.97 -18.22
CA PRO A 50 16.65 24.93 -17.83
C PRO A 50 17.03 26.20 -17.07
N ILE A 51 17.91 26.05 -16.09
CA ILE A 51 18.52 27.20 -15.41
C ILE A 51 19.50 27.83 -16.41
N VAL A 52 19.31 29.11 -16.70
CA VAL A 52 20.09 29.85 -17.71
C VAL A 52 20.93 30.93 -17.04
N ASN A 53 22.15 31.11 -17.51
CA ASN A 53 23.00 32.22 -17.10
C ASN A 53 22.39 33.54 -17.61
N PRO A 54 22.07 34.51 -16.73
CA PRO A 54 21.41 35.75 -17.14
C PRO A 54 22.26 36.66 -18.04
N ILE A 55 23.58 36.45 -18.09
CA ILE A 55 24.51 37.26 -18.89
C ILE A 55 24.72 36.63 -20.27
N THR A 56 24.96 35.32 -20.33
CA THR A 56 25.30 34.63 -21.59
C THR A 56 24.09 33.99 -22.28
N GLY A 57 22.97 33.79 -21.57
CA GLY A 57 21.76 33.15 -22.12
C GLY A 57 21.91 31.64 -22.36
N VAL A 58 23.03 31.05 -21.97
CA VAL A 58 23.30 29.61 -22.12
C VAL A 58 22.87 28.87 -20.85
N ALA A 59 22.36 27.64 -21.01
CA ALA A 59 22.04 26.75 -19.91
C ALA A 59 23.29 26.49 -19.03
N LEU A 60 23.08 26.45 -17.72
CA LEU A 60 24.11 26.12 -16.72
C LEU A 60 24.34 24.60 -16.64
#